data_AF-A0A7S0Z347-F1
#
_entry.id   AF-A0A7S0Z347-F1
#
_cell.length_a   1.000
_cell.length_b   1.000
_cell.length_c   1.000
_cell.angle_alpha   90.00
_cell.angle_beta   90.00
_cell.angle_gamma   90.00
#
_symmetry.space_group_name_H-M   'P 1'
#
loop_
_entity.id
_entity.type
_entity.pdbx_description
1 polymer ?
#
loop_
_entity_poly.entity_id
_entity_poly.type
_entity_poly.pdbx_seq_one_letter_code
_entity_poly.pdbx_strand_id
1 'polypeptide(L)'
;GMEGGLAGLDAKLASRAAALQFVSPSNLDIKKAHAAHPALTLARKMLARVNEVHAPQEKLECIFRCSRILFRMLNEASGPDGGGGADDFLPLLIYTVLRSEAHSLHTTVEYIGSFRRASRLGGERHYYLVQLQAAVSFIHHMDASSLTIGREEFEEGLRRGMEEWRARQ
;
A
#
# COMPACT_ATOMS: atom_id res chain seq x y z
N GLY A 1 7.24 27.23 9.28
CA GLY A 1 5.93 27.04 9.94
C GLY A 1 5.40 25.68 9.57
N MET A 2 4.89 24.91 10.52
CA MET A 2 4.58 23.47 10.42
C MET A 2 3.36 23.11 9.55
N GLU A 3 2.99 23.94 8.58
CA GLU A 3 1.88 23.65 7.64
C GLU A 3 2.35 22.87 6.40
N GLY A 4 3.66 22.77 6.16
CA GLY A 4 4.24 21.86 5.16
C GLY A 4 4.42 20.41 5.64
N GLY A 5 4.03 20.09 6.88
CA GLY A 5 4.55 18.93 7.62
C GLY A 5 3.86 17.58 7.43
N LEU A 6 2.61 17.53 6.95
CA LEU A 6 1.83 16.29 6.85
C LEU A 6 1.07 16.18 5.52
N ALA A 7 0.36 17.24 5.09
CA ALA A 7 -0.28 17.28 3.78
C ALA A 7 0.73 17.13 2.62
N GLY A 8 1.97 17.61 2.82
CA GLY A 8 3.06 17.41 1.86
C GLY A 8 3.51 15.95 1.75
N LEU A 9 3.35 15.14 2.79
CA LEU A 9 3.72 13.72 2.78
C LEU A 9 2.72 12.88 1.96
N ASP A 10 1.44 13.14 2.13
CA ASP A 10 0.37 12.54 1.32
C ASP A 10 0.51 12.93 -0.16
N ALA A 11 0.77 14.20 -0.47
CA ALA A 11 1.01 14.64 -1.85
C ALA A 11 2.26 13.98 -2.48
N LYS A 12 3.34 13.81 -1.69
CA LYS A 12 4.53 13.06 -2.12
C LYS A 12 4.21 11.59 -2.38
N LEU A 13 3.42 10.96 -1.52
CA LEU A 13 3.01 9.56 -1.70
C LEU A 13 2.14 9.42 -2.96
N ALA A 14 1.16 10.31 -3.14
CA ALA A 14 0.26 10.31 -4.28
C ALA A 14 1.01 10.50 -5.61
N SER A 15 1.87 11.50 -5.71
CA SER A 15 2.68 11.74 -6.91
C SER A 15 3.64 10.58 -7.19
N ARG A 16 4.25 10.00 -6.16
CA ARG A 16 5.13 8.83 -6.31
C ARG A 16 4.35 7.59 -6.78
N ALA A 17 3.21 7.29 -6.17
CA ALA A 17 2.36 6.17 -6.56
C ALA A 17 1.81 6.33 -7.99
N ALA A 18 1.45 7.55 -8.39
CA ALA A 18 1.04 7.85 -9.76
C ALA A 18 2.17 7.63 -10.77
N ALA A 19 3.40 8.02 -10.44
CA ALA A 19 4.55 7.79 -11.31
C ALA A 19 4.96 6.31 -11.42
N LEU A 20 4.58 5.48 -10.44
CA LEU A 20 4.89 4.05 -10.37
C LEU A 20 3.78 3.14 -10.93
N GLN A 21 2.81 3.67 -11.68
CA GLN A 21 1.73 2.85 -12.24
C GLN A 21 2.21 1.77 -13.23
N PHE A 22 3.41 1.91 -13.79
CA PHE A 22 4.03 0.89 -14.65
C PHE A 22 4.47 -0.38 -13.88
N VAL A 23 4.70 -0.30 -12.57
CA VAL A 23 5.14 -1.44 -11.75
C VAL A 23 4.07 -2.52 -11.75
N SER A 24 4.38 -3.69 -12.31
CA SER A 24 3.48 -4.84 -12.39
C SER A 24 3.54 -5.72 -11.13
N PRO A 25 2.55 -6.61 -10.89
CA PRO A 25 2.61 -7.56 -9.79
C PRO A 25 3.89 -8.42 -9.78
N SER A 26 4.36 -8.85 -10.95
CA SER A 26 5.57 -9.67 -11.07
C SER A 26 6.85 -8.92 -10.69
N ASN A 27 6.89 -7.58 -10.81
CA ASN A 27 8.04 -6.81 -10.34
C ASN A 27 8.18 -6.81 -8.81
N LEU A 28 7.09 -7.14 -8.10
CA LEU A 28 7.01 -7.30 -6.65
C LEU A 28 6.99 -8.78 -6.23
N ASP A 29 7.35 -9.70 -7.14
CA ASP A 29 7.33 -11.15 -6.91
C ASP A 29 5.93 -11.71 -6.55
N ILE A 30 4.87 -11.01 -6.90
CA ILE A 30 3.49 -11.45 -6.67
C ILE A 30 3.14 -12.55 -7.68
N LYS A 31 2.80 -13.73 -7.17
CA LYS A 31 2.35 -14.88 -7.96
C LYS A 31 1.14 -14.53 -8.83
N LYS A 32 1.10 -15.02 -10.07
CA LYS A 32 0.00 -14.76 -11.04
C LYS A 32 -1.39 -15.11 -10.46
N ALA A 33 -1.50 -16.19 -9.70
CA ALA A 33 -2.74 -16.58 -9.04
C ALA A 33 -3.24 -15.52 -8.05
N HIS A 34 -2.35 -14.90 -7.27
CA HIS A 34 -2.70 -13.83 -6.34
C HIS A 34 -3.08 -12.54 -7.08
N ALA A 35 -2.33 -12.20 -8.14
CA ALA A 35 -2.59 -11.00 -8.94
C ALA A 35 -3.95 -11.03 -9.67
N ALA A 36 -4.40 -12.22 -10.10
CA ALA A 36 -5.69 -12.42 -10.77
C ALA A 36 -6.88 -12.54 -9.79
N HIS A 37 -6.62 -12.61 -8.49
CA HIS A 37 -7.67 -12.92 -7.52
C HIS A 37 -8.61 -11.72 -7.31
N PRO A 38 -9.95 -11.91 -7.38
CA PRO A 38 -10.91 -10.80 -7.30
C PRO A 38 -10.87 -10.05 -5.96
N ALA A 39 -10.44 -10.70 -4.89
CA ALA A 39 -10.28 -10.09 -3.57
C ALA A 39 -9.28 -8.93 -3.57
N LEU A 40 -8.31 -8.89 -4.49
CA LEU A 40 -7.36 -7.78 -4.59
C LEU A 40 -8.06 -6.46 -4.96
N THR A 41 -9.05 -6.52 -5.85
CA THR A 41 -9.92 -5.36 -6.17
C THR A 41 -10.75 -4.93 -4.97
N LEU A 42 -11.26 -5.89 -4.20
CA LEU A 42 -12.02 -5.58 -2.98
C LEU A 42 -11.13 -4.93 -1.90
N ALA A 43 -9.91 -5.43 -1.71
CA ALA A 43 -8.94 -4.86 -0.77
C ALA A 43 -8.61 -3.40 -1.13
N ARG A 44 -8.34 -3.12 -2.41
CA ARG A 44 -8.11 -1.75 -2.91
C ARG A 44 -9.28 -0.81 -2.60
N LYS A 45 -10.51 -1.25 -2.88
CA LYS A 45 -11.72 -0.46 -2.57
C LYS A 45 -11.85 -0.21 -1.06
N MET A 46 -11.62 -1.23 -0.24
CA MET A 46 -11.67 -1.07 1.21
C MET A 46 -10.62 -0.11 1.75
N LEU A 47 -9.42 -0.11 1.17
CA LEU A 47 -8.37 0.84 1.53
C LEU A 47 -8.73 2.26 1.10
N ALA A 48 -9.29 2.46 -0.10
CA ALA A 48 -9.67 3.79 -0.60
C ALA A 48 -10.71 4.51 0.29
N ARG A 49 -11.55 3.75 1.01
CA ARG A 49 -12.52 4.28 1.97
C ARG A 49 -11.90 5.08 3.11
N VAL A 50 -10.58 4.99 3.36
CA VAL A 50 -9.91 5.88 4.33
C VAL A 50 -10.13 7.35 4.00
N ASN A 51 -10.37 7.70 2.74
CA ASN A 51 -10.66 9.08 2.31
C ASN A 51 -12.08 9.53 2.69
N GLU A 52 -13.02 8.59 2.84
CA GLU A 52 -14.44 8.87 3.09
C GLU A 52 -14.77 9.07 4.57
N VAL A 53 -13.88 8.58 5.46
CA VAL A 53 -14.12 8.56 6.90
C VAL A 53 -13.18 9.52 7.62
N HIS A 54 -13.71 10.23 8.61
CA HIS A 54 -12.96 11.21 9.38
C HIS A 54 -12.40 10.63 10.68
N ALA A 55 -13.12 9.71 11.34
CA ALA A 55 -12.70 9.21 12.64
C ALA A 55 -11.48 8.29 12.52
N PRO A 56 -10.45 8.45 13.38
CA PRO A 56 -9.24 7.62 13.31
C PRO A 56 -9.51 6.12 13.52
N GLN A 57 -10.56 5.78 14.29
CA GLN A 57 -10.97 4.38 14.47
C GLN A 57 -11.57 3.79 13.19
N GLU A 58 -12.35 4.57 12.45
CA GLU A 58 -12.93 4.13 11.17
C GLU A 58 -11.86 3.99 10.10
N LYS A 59 -10.89 4.92 10.03
CA LYS A 59 -9.72 4.79 9.15
C LYS A 59 -8.92 3.52 9.43
N LEU A 60 -8.68 3.23 10.72
CA LEU A 60 -8.03 1.98 11.12
C LEU A 60 -8.85 0.74 10.73
N GLU A 61 -10.18 0.81 10.82
CA GLU A 61 -11.05 -0.28 10.43
C GLU A 61 -11.02 -0.53 8.91
N CYS A 62 -10.91 0.52 8.08
CA CYS A 62 -10.66 0.38 6.65
C CYS A 62 -9.36 -0.38 6.37
N ILE A 63 -8.26 0.03 7.02
CA ILE A 63 -6.95 -0.63 6.92
C ILE A 63 -7.05 -2.10 7.35
N PHE A 64 -7.65 -2.35 8.51
CA PHE A 64 -7.81 -3.69 9.07
C PHE A 64 -8.62 -4.61 8.15
N ARG A 65 -9.73 -4.11 7.59
CA ARG A 65 -10.56 -4.88 6.64
C ARG A 65 -9.81 -5.17 5.36
N CYS A 66 -9.07 -4.20 4.81
CA CYS A 66 -8.20 -4.41 3.66
C CYS A 66 -7.19 -5.53 3.93
N SER A 67 -6.45 -5.47 5.04
CA SER A 67 -5.47 -6.49 5.42
C SER A 67 -6.10 -7.88 5.58
N ARG A 68 -7.27 -7.98 6.21
CA ARG A 68 -7.99 -9.26 6.35
C ARG A 68 -8.44 -9.86 5.02
N ILE A 69 -8.81 -9.03 4.04
CA ILE A 69 -9.15 -9.50 2.69
C ILE A 69 -7.92 -10.11 2.02
N LEU A 70 -6.77 -9.43 2.11
CA LEU A 70 -5.51 -9.93 1.54
C LEU A 70 -5.06 -11.24 2.21
N PHE A 71 -5.15 -11.34 3.54
CA PHE A 71 -4.81 -12.57 4.26
C PHE A 71 -5.72 -13.75 3.90
N ARG A 72 -7.03 -13.51 3.79
CA ARG A 72 -7.96 -14.58 3.37
C ARG A 72 -7.63 -15.07 1.96
N MET A 73 -7.41 -14.14 1.04
CA MET A 73 -6.99 -14.46 -0.33
C MET A 73 -5.70 -15.29 -0.37
N LEU A 74 -4.71 -14.95 0.45
CA LEU A 74 -3.48 -15.71 0.56
C LEU A 74 -3.72 -17.15 1.04
N ASN A 75 -4.55 -17.32 2.06
CA ASN A 75 -4.90 -18.64 2.58
C ASN A 75 -5.70 -19.47 1.57
N GLU A 76 -6.59 -18.84 0.80
CA GLU A 76 -7.37 -19.50 -0.25
C GLU A 76 -6.49 -19.96 -1.42
N ALA A 77 -5.53 -19.12 -1.85
CA ALA A 77 -4.70 -19.39 -3.01
C ALA A 77 -3.55 -20.37 -2.73
N SER A 78 -3.14 -20.51 -1.47
CA SER A 78 -1.97 -21.33 -1.09
C SER A 78 -2.29 -22.82 -0.90
N GLY A 79 -3.57 -23.22 -0.99
CA GLY A 79 -3.99 -24.62 -0.87
C GLY A 79 -3.75 -25.22 0.54
N PRO A 80 -3.98 -26.53 0.72
CA PRO A 80 -3.84 -27.18 2.02
C PRO A 80 -2.41 -27.23 2.57
N ASP A 81 -1.39 -27.10 1.71
CA ASP A 81 0.03 -27.26 2.06
C ASP A 81 0.83 -25.94 2.05
N GLY A 82 0.25 -24.83 1.61
CA GLY A 82 0.90 -23.53 1.56
C GLY A 82 0.29 -22.57 2.58
N GLY A 83 1.07 -22.14 3.57
CA GLY A 83 0.70 -20.97 4.37
C GLY A 83 1.15 -19.71 3.65
N GLY A 84 0.23 -18.87 3.19
CA GLY A 84 0.56 -17.54 2.70
C GLY A 84 1.07 -16.69 3.87
N GLY A 85 2.38 -16.51 3.94
CA GLY A 85 3.07 -15.88 5.06
C GLY A 85 3.22 -14.36 4.94
N ALA A 86 4.02 -13.78 5.83
CA ALA A 86 4.41 -12.37 5.75
C ALA A 86 5.12 -12.03 4.42
N ASP A 87 5.86 -13.00 3.86
CA ASP A 87 6.61 -12.89 2.60
C ASP A 87 5.70 -12.70 1.38
N ASP A 88 4.50 -13.29 1.39
CA ASP A 88 3.51 -13.06 0.33
C ASP A 88 2.62 -11.83 0.63
N PHE A 89 2.46 -11.46 1.91
CA PHE A 89 1.55 -10.39 2.33
C PHE A 89 2.07 -8.98 2.02
N LEU A 90 3.31 -8.66 2.38
CA LEU A 90 3.84 -7.31 2.20
C LEU A 90 3.85 -6.86 0.72
N PRO A 91 4.30 -7.69 -0.25
CA PRO A 91 4.22 -7.32 -1.66
C PRO A 91 2.80 -7.04 -2.14
N LEU A 92 1.83 -7.86 -1.71
CA LEU A 92 0.42 -7.63 -2.02
C LEU A 92 -0.12 -6.34 -1.42
N LEU A 93 0.29 -5.99 -0.19
CA LEU A 93 -0.09 -4.74 0.44
C LEU A 93 0.53 -3.54 -0.29
N ILE A 94 1.81 -3.59 -0.67
CA ILE A 94 2.47 -2.56 -1.48
C ILE A 94 1.71 -2.36 -2.80
N TYR A 95 1.43 -3.44 -3.52
CA TYR A 95 0.67 -3.36 -4.77
C TYR A 95 -0.74 -2.82 -4.57
N THR A 96 -1.41 -3.21 -3.49
CA THR A 96 -2.74 -2.70 -3.11
C THR A 96 -2.69 -1.19 -2.87
N VAL A 97 -1.70 -0.69 -2.14
CA VAL A 97 -1.50 0.75 -1.90
C VAL A 97 -1.21 1.47 -3.22
N LEU A 98 -0.26 0.99 -4.03
CA LEU A 98 0.09 1.56 -5.34
C LEU A 98 -1.11 1.70 -6.28
N ARG A 99 -2.05 0.75 -6.21
CA ARG A 99 -3.25 0.74 -7.06
C ARG A 99 -4.48 1.32 -6.37
N SER A 100 -4.38 1.74 -5.12
CA SER A 100 -5.48 2.40 -4.42
C SER A 100 -5.49 3.89 -4.72
N GLU A 101 -6.66 4.51 -4.60
CA GLU A 101 -6.82 5.97 -4.64
C GLU A 101 -6.77 6.57 -3.22
N ALA A 102 -6.08 5.90 -2.29
CA ALA A 102 -6.07 6.28 -0.89
C ALA A 102 -5.05 7.42 -0.63
N HIS A 103 -5.47 8.66 -0.90
CA HIS A 103 -4.60 9.84 -0.88
C HIS A 103 -4.18 10.31 0.51
N SER A 104 -4.89 9.90 1.57
CA SER A 104 -4.60 10.33 2.94
C SER A 104 -3.82 9.30 3.77
N LEU A 105 -3.16 8.33 3.12
CA LEU A 105 -2.58 7.18 3.81
C LEU A 105 -1.39 7.52 4.70
N HIS A 106 -0.48 8.38 4.27
CA HIS A 106 0.73 8.67 5.04
C HIS A 106 0.33 9.35 6.36
N THR A 107 -0.50 10.38 6.28
CA THR A 107 -0.97 11.09 7.48
C THR A 107 -1.86 10.22 8.36
N THR A 108 -2.72 9.39 7.77
CA THR A 108 -3.55 8.42 8.51
C THR A 108 -2.70 7.48 9.35
N VAL A 109 -1.62 6.96 8.77
CA VAL A 109 -0.74 6.00 9.41
C VAL A 109 0.08 6.66 10.52
N GLU A 110 0.71 7.81 10.26
CA GLU A 110 1.45 8.61 11.25
C GLU A 110 0.57 9.02 12.42
N TYR A 111 -0.65 9.49 12.13
CA TYR A 111 -1.61 9.92 13.15
C TYR A 111 -2.06 8.74 14.02
N ILE A 112 -2.45 7.60 13.42
CA ILE A 112 -2.87 6.43 14.20
C ILE A 112 -1.71 5.89 15.05
N GLY A 113 -0.50 5.84 14.50
CA GLY A 113 0.71 5.39 15.19
C GLY A 113 1.09 6.27 16.37
N SER A 114 0.91 7.59 16.25
CA SER A 114 1.28 8.57 17.29
C SER A 114 0.25 8.70 18.42
N PHE A 115 -1.05 8.58 18.12
CA PHE A 115 -2.13 8.85 19.10
C PHE A 115 -2.69 7.62 19.80
N ARG A 116 -2.38 6.42 19.32
CA ARG A 116 -2.75 5.18 19.99
C ARG A 116 -1.53 4.68 20.74
N ARG A 117 -1.56 4.73 22.08
CA ARG A 117 -0.64 3.92 22.90
C ARG A 117 -0.65 2.51 22.30
N ALA A 118 0.49 2.02 21.81
CA ALA A 118 0.59 0.73 21.13
C ALA A 118 -0.05 -0.41 21.96
N SER A 119 -0.06 -0.26 23.29
CA SER A 119 -0.72 -1.15 24.26
C SER A 119 -2.26 -1.24 24.17
N ARG A 120 -2.95 -0.33 23.46
CA ARG A 120 -4.41 -0.35 23.28
C ARG A 120 -4.86 -0.89 21.91
N LEU A 121 -3.92 -1.08 20.98
CA LEU A 121 -4.18 -1.75 19.72
C LEU A 121 -3.99 -3.25 19.95
N GLY A 122 -4.99 -4.08 19.63
CA GLY A 122 -4.80 -5.54 19.63
C GLY A 122 -3.65 -5.94 18.70
N GLY A 123 -2.95 -7.04 19.00
CA GLY A 123 -1.71 -7.44 18.32
C GLY A 123 -1.83 -7.49 16.79
N GLU A 124 -2.94 -8.02 16.26
CA GLU A 124 -3.20 -8.09 14.82
C GLU A 124 -3.37 -6.69 14.17
N ARG A 125 -4.09 -5.78 14.83
CA ARG A 125 -4.28 -4.40 14.33
C ARG A 125 -2.97 -3.61 14.33
N HIS A 126 -2.15 -3.82 15.36
CA HIS A 126 -0.82 -3.22 15.43
C HIS A 126 0.08 -3.75 14.31
N TYR A 127 0.11 -5.07 14.11
CA TYR A 127 0.86 -5.70 13.01
C TYR A 127 0.47 -5.14 11.64
N TYR A 128 -0.82 -5.03 11.32
CA TYR A 128 -1.25 -4.47 10.03
C TYR A 128 -0.88 -2.99 9.85
N LEU A 129 -0.90 -2.20 10.94
CA LEU A 129 -0.44 -0.82 10.88
C LEU A 129 1.06 -0.73 10.57
N VAL A 130 1.87 -1.58 11.21
CA VAL A 130 3.33 -1.66 10.93
C VAL A 130 3.59 -2.11 9.49
N GLN A 131 2.86 -3.10 8.99
CA GLN A 131 3.00 -3.52 7.59
C GLN A 131 2.60 -2.42 6.60
N LEU A 132 1.58 -1.62 6.93
CA LEU A 132 1.19 -0.48 6.10
C LEU A 132 2.22 0.65 6.15
N GLN A 133 2.84 0.91 7.32
CA GLN A 133 3.99 1.82 7.45
C GLN A 133 5.14 1.37 6.54
N ALA A 134 5.48 0.08 6.58
CA ALA A 134 6.50 -0.49 5.71
C ALA A 134 6.14 -0.33 4.23
N ALA A 135 4.90 -0.59 3.83
CA ALA A 135 4.45 -0.43 2.45
C ALA A 135 4.52 1.02 1.95
N VAL A 136 4.07 1.99 2.76
CA VAL A 136 4.16 3.43 2.43
C VAL A 136 5.62 3.86 2.30
N SER A 137 6.47 3.46 3.26
CA SER A 137 7.90 3.76 3.22
C SER A 137 8.58 3.14 2.00
N PHE A 138 8.24 1.90 1.66
CA PHE A 138 8.76 1.22 0.49
C PHE A 138 8.43 1.99 -0.79
N ILE A 139 7.18 2.41 -1.00
CA ILE A 139 6.78 3.18 -2.19
C ILE A 139 7.57 4.50 -2.33
N HIS A 140 7.85 5.18 -1.21
CA HIS A 140 8.64 6.41 -1.23
C HIS A 140 10.07 6.19 -1.70
N HIS A 141 10.70 5.08 -1.29
CA HIS A 141 12.13 4.81 -1.52
C HIS A 141 12.41 3.79 -2.62
N MET A 142 11.37 3.18 -3.18
CA MET A 142 11.46 2.15 -4.21
C MET A 142 12.27 2.62 -5.40
N ASP A 143 13.24 1.81 -5.80
CA ASP A 143 14.04 1.96 -7.00
C ASP A 143 14.10 0.65 -7.80
N ALA A 144 14.89 0.62 -8.88
CA ALA A 144 15.05 -0.57 -9.69
C ALA A 144 15.60 -1.77 -8.91
N SER A 145 16.45 -1.56 -7.89
CA SER A 145 17.03 -2.65 -7.09
C SER A 145 16.03 -3.27 -6.12
N SER A 146 14.94 -2.54 -5.84
CA SER A 146 13.84 -2.97 -4.98
C SER A 146 12.87 -3.93 -5.70
N LEU A 147 13.01 -4.09 -7.02
CA LEU A 147 12.04 -4.74 -7.89
C LEU A 147 12.71 -5.75 -8.84
N THR A 148 11.94 -6.75 -9.27
CA THR A 148 12.33 -7.64 -10.36
C THR A 148 12.08 -6.96 -11.71
N ILE A 149 12.90 -5.95 -12.04
CA ILE A 149 12.83 -5.13 -13.27
C ILE A 149 14.23 -4.62 -13.67
N GLY A 150 14.47 -4.36 -14.96
CA GLY A 150 15.70 -3.72 -15.41
C GLY A 150 15.79 -2.26 -14.97
N ARG A 151 17.00 -1.76 -14.69
CA ARG A 151 17.22 -0.35 -14.30
C ARG A 151 16.70 0.63 -15.35
N GLU A 152 17.03 0.42 -16.62
CA GLU A 152 16.61 1.29 -17.72
C GLU A 152 15.08 1.30 -17.85
N GLU A 153 14.44 0.14 -17.79
CA GLU A 153 12.98 -0.01 -17.84
C GLU A 153 12.30 0.73 -16.67
N PHE A 154 12.87 0.64 -15.47
CA PHE A 154 12.37 1.37 -14.30
C PHE A 154 12.52 2.88 -14.46
N GLU A 155 13.70 3.37 -14.87
CA GLU A 155 13.97 4.79 -15.04
C GLU A 155 13.07 5.40 -16.13
N GLU A 156 12.89 4.71 -17.25
CA GLU A 156 11.98 5.12 -18.32
C GLU A 156 10.52 5.14 -17.85
N GLY A 157 10.07 4.07 -17.18
CA GLY A 157 8.72 3.97 -16.65
C GLY A 157 8.42 5.10 -15.65
N LEU A 158 9.36 5.37 -14.75
CA LEU A 158 9.25 6.41 -13.74
C LEU A 158 9.23 7.81 -14.36
N ARG A 159 10.11 8.07 -15.34
CA ARG A 159 10.13 9.34 -16.09
C ARG A 159 8.78 9.58 -16.77
N ARG A 160 8.27 8.59 -17.53
CA ARG A 160 6.97 8.66 -18.21
C ARG A 160 5.84 8.90 -17.21
N GLY A 161 5.80 8.13 -16.11
CA GLY A 161 4.77 8.28 -15.08
C GLY A 161 4.77 9.68 -14.43
N MET A 162 5.95 10.26 -14.20
CA MET A 162 6.07 11.63 -13.69
C MET A 162 5.58 12.69 -14.70
N GLU A 163 5.88 12.52 -15.98
CA GLU A 163 5.40 13.41 -17.05
C GLU A 163 3.87 13.38 -17.14
N GLU A 164 3.28 12.20 -17.14
CA GLU A 164 1.82 12.04 -17.17
C GLU A 164 1.15 12.60 -15.93
N TRP A 165 1.73 12.43 -14.74
CA TRP A 165 1.20 13.01 -13.51
C TRP A 165 1.19 14.53 -13.57
N ARG A 166 2.30 15.14 -14.03
CA ARG A 166 2.42 16.60 -14.18
C ARG A 166 1.43 17.18 -15.18
N ALA A 167 1.13 16.44 -16.26
CA ALA A 167 0.16 16.88 -17.27
C ALA A 167 -1.30 16.85 -16.78
N ARG A 168 -1.59 16.17 -15.66
CA ARG A 168 -2.94 16.05 -15.07
C ARG A 168 -3.21 17.04 -13.93
N GLN A 169 -2.21 17.83 -13.52
CA GLN A 169 -2.33 18.90 -12.51
C GLN A 169 -2.73 20.22 -13.17
#